data_AF-A0A9E8ND75-F1
#
_entry.id   AF-A0A9E8ND75-F1
#
_cell.length_a   1.000
_cell.length_b   1.000
_cell.length_c   1.000
_cell.angle_alpha   90.00
_cell.angle_beta   90.00
_cell.angle_gamma   90.00
#
_symmetry.space_group_name_H-M   'P 1'
#
loop_
_entity.id
_entity.type
_entity.pdbx_description
1 polymer ?
#
loop_
_entity_poly.entity_id
_entity_poly.type
_entity_poly.pdbx_seq_one_letter_code
_entity_poly.pdbx_strand_id
1 'polypeptide(L)'
;MKIIFWLAVTIEGGTFFHYLRKTMNLYLKDQHVYPEQYGKIIVPAVVMGILFFGSLLIKYGIGSDKYATWFALIPAIVMVLAFIAMIFATIFLGGKGH
;
A
#
# COMPACT_ATOMS: atom_id res chain seq x y z
N MET A 1 18.29 -11.82 1.92
CA MET A 1 17.23 -11.23 1.08
C MET A 1 15.90 -11.98 1.14
N LYS A 2 15.86 -13.32 1.06
CA LYS A 2 14.60 -14.09 1.11
C LYS A 2 13.68 -13.79 2.32
N ILE A 3 14.24 -13.61 3.52
CA ILE A 3 13.46 -13.31 4.73
C ILE A 3 12.77 -11.95 4.61
N ILE A 4 13.49 -10.92 4.17
CA ILE A 4 12.96 -9.55 4.01
C ILE A 4 11.82 -9.53 2.99
N PHE A 5 11.99 -10.25 1.87
CA PHE A 5 10.92 -10.41 0.87
C PHE A 5 9.66 -11.03 1.47
N TRP A 6 9.77 -12.16 2.17
CA TRP A 6 8.61 -12.84 2.73
C TRP A 6 7.92 -12.01 3.81
N LEU A 7 8.70 -11.25 4.59
CA LEU A 7 8.18 -10.36 5.61
C LEU A 7 7.40 -9.19 4.96
N ALA A 8 7.94 -8.58 3.90
CA ALA A 8 7.26 -7.56 3.11
C ALA A 8 5.96 -8.09 2.47
N VAL A 9 6.02 -9.25 1.82
CA VAL A 9 4.85 -9.91 1.19
C VAL A 9 3.78 -10.26 2.23
N THR A 10 4.16 -10.67 3.44
CA THR A 10 3.19 -10.97 4.50
C THR A 10 2.49 -9.70 4.97
N ILE A 11 3.22 -8.58 5.09
CA ILE A 11 2.64 -7.27 5.45
C ILE A 11 1.74 -6.76 4.33
N GLU A 12 2.17 -6.82 3.07
CA GLU A 12 1.37 -6.44 1.90
C GLU A 12 0.10 -7.27 1.81
N GLY A 13 0.22 -8.59 1.96
CA GLY A 13 -0.91 -9.51 1.97
C GLY A 13 -1.88 -9.22 3.11
N GLY A 14 -1.39 -9.05 4.34
CA GLY A 14 -2.24 -8.71 5.49
C GLY A 14 -2.99 -7.38 5.31
N THR A 15 -2.30 -6.38 4.74
CA THR A 15 -2.88 -5.08 4.42
C THR A 15 -3.93 -5.20 3.30
N PHE A 16 -3.64 -5.98 2.26
CA PHE A 16 -4.58 -6.28 1.19
C PHE A 16 -5.85 -6.97 1.74
N PHE A 17 -5.71 -8.00 2.58
CA PHE A 17 -6.85 -8.66 3.22
C PHE A 17 -7.64 -7.72 4.12
N HIS A 18 -6.98 -6.79 4.82
CA HIS A 18 -7.65 -5.76 5.61
C HIS A 18 -8.54 -4.87 4.72
N TYR A 19 -8.00 -4.37 3.61
CA TYR A 19 -8.77 -3.58 2.65
C TYR A 19 -9.88 -4.40 1.98
N LEU A 20 -9.62 -5.65 1.61
CA LEU A 20 -10.61 -6.55 1.04
C LEU A 20 -11.80 -6.76 1.99
N ARG A 21 -11.51 -7.03 3.27
CA ARG A 21 -12.54 -7.17 4.31
C ARG A 21 -13.33 -5.88 4.50
N LYS A 22 -12.66 -4.72 4.45
CA LYS A 22 -13.31 -3.41 4.54
C LYS A 22 -14.24 -3.16 3.34
N THR A 23 -13.80 -3.50 2.13
CA THR A 23 -14.62 -3.45 0.91
C THR A 23 -15.83 -4.38 1.01
N MET A 24 -15.65 -5.62 1.46
CA MET A 24 -16.78 -6.56 1.67
C MET A 24 -17.77 -6.06 2.71
N ASN A 25 -17.29 -5.51 3.82
CA ASN A 25 -18.16 -4.94 4.84
C ASN A 25 -18.94 -3.72 4.32
N LEU A 26 -18.32 -2.86 3.51
CA LEU A 26 -19.04 -1.76 2.85
C LEU A 26 -20.11 -2.29 1.89
N TYR A 27 -19.76 -3.29 1.08
CA TYR A 27 -20.69 -3.90 0.13
C TYR A 27 -21.90 -4.54 0.81
N LEU A 28 -21.70 -5.18 1.98
CA LEU A 28 -22.74 -5.89 2.71
C LEU A 28 -23.59 -4.99 3.61
N LYS A 29 -23.06 -3.87 4.12
CA LYS A 29 -23.74 -3.07 5.15
C LYS A 29 -24.54 -1.88 4.62
N ASP A 30 -24.20 -1.29 3.48
CA ASP A 30 -24.91 -0.11 3.01
C ASP A 30 -24.78 0.09 1.49
N GLN A 31 -25.87 -0.16 0.75
CA GLN A 31 -25.99 0.26 -0.65
C GLN A 31 -26.19 1.78 -0.80
N HIS A 32 -26.25 2.54 0.31
CA HIS A 32 -26.36 4.00 0.34
C HIS A 32 -25.02 4.73 0.55
N VAL A 33 -23.89 4.00 0.55
CA VAL A 33 -22.58 4.63 0.70
C VAL A 33 -22.23 5.41 -0.55
N TYR A 34 -22.05 6.73 -0.39
CA TYR A 34 -21.58 7.66 -1.41
C TYR A 34 -20.42 7.07 -2.23
N PRO A 35 -20.48 7.11 -3.57
CA PRO A 35 -19.48 6.50 -4.45
C PRO A 35 -18.04 6.95 -4.16
N GLU A 36 -17.88 8.13 -3.56
CA GLU A 36 -16.59 8.68 -3.12
C GLU A 36 -15.87 7.82 -2.06
N GLN A 37 -16.60 7.23 -1.10
CA GLN A 37 -15.97 6.37 -0.09
C GLN A 37 -15.55 5.03 -0.68
N TYR A 38 -16.28 4.55 -1.69
CA TYR A 38 -15.95 3.33 -2.42
C TYR A 38 -14.61 3.47 -3.15
N GLY A 39 -14.39 4.61 -3.84
CA GLY A 39 -13.11 4.94 -4.46
C GLY A 39 -11.94 5.01 -3.47
N LYS A 40 -12.16 5.59 -2.29
CA LYS A 40 -11.14 5.70 -1.23
C LYS A 40 -10.68 4.36 -0.64
N ILE A 41 -11.44 3.28 -0.85
CA ILE A 41 -11.13 1.94 -0.30
C ILE A 41 -10.71 0.98 -1.41
N ILE A 42 -11.34 1.05 -2.58
CA ILE A 42 -10.98 0.22 -3.74
C ILE A 42 -9.62 0.60 -4.30
N VAL A 43 -9.33 1.90 -4.46
CA VAL A 43 -8.04 2.34 -5.02
C VAL A 43 -6.86 1.77 -4.21
N PRO A 44 -6.80 1.92 -2.87
CA PRO A 44 -5.73 1.29 -2.11
C PRO A 44 -5.78 -0.24 -2.13
N ALA A 45 -6.96 -0.87 -2.18
CA ALA A 45 -7.05 -2.33 -2.32
C ALA A 45 -6.43 -2.83 -3.64
N VAL A 46 -6.73 -2.16 -4.75
CA VAL A 46 -6.20 -2.49 -6.09
C VAL A 46 -4.70 -2.23 -6.16
N VAL A 47 -4.23 -1.08 -5.65
CA VAL A 47 -2.80 -0.75 -5.61
C VAL A 47 -2.03 -1.79 -4.78
N MET A 48 -2.53 -2.15 -3.59
CA MET A 48 -1.91 -3.19 -2.77
C MET A 48 -1.95 -4.56 -3.44
N GLY A 49 -3.04 -4.88 -4.15
CA GLY A 49 -3.14 -6.10 -4.95
C GLY A 49 -2.09 -6.15 -6.06
N ILE A 50 -1.92 -5.07 -6.82
CA ILE A 50 -0.90 -4.97 -7.88
C ILE A 50 0.51 -5.13 -7.30
N LEU A 51 0.79 -4.52 -6.15
CA LEU A 51 2.10 -4.63 -5.49
C LEU A 51 2.37 -6.08 -5.03
N PHE A 52 1.37 -6.71 -4.40
CA PHE A 52 1.47 -8.09 -3.91
C PHE A 52 1.61 -9.11 -5.06
N PHE A 53 0.75 -9.04 -6.08
CA PHE A 53 0.84 -9.94 -7.23
C PHE A 53 2.07 -9.62 -8.10
N GLY A 54 2.42 -8.34 -8.25
CA GLY A 54 3.60 -7.92 -8.99
C GLY A 54 4.90 -8.41 -8.35
N SER A 55 5.02 -8.34 -7.03
CA SER A 55 6.20 -8.83 -6.32
C SER A 55 6.36 -10.36 -6.44
N LEU A 56 5.25 -11.11 -6.39
CA LEU A 56 5.24 -12.55 -6.63
C LEU A 56 5.55 -12.91 -8.08
N LEU A 57 4.99 -12.17 -9.05
CA LEU A 57 5.20 -12.41 -10.47
C LEU A 57 6.64 -12.11 -10.89
N ILE A 58 7.28 -11.08 -10.33
CA ILE A 58 8.71 -10.82 -10.52
C ILE A 58 9.54 -11.96 -9.92
N LYS A 59 9.19 -12.44 -8.73
CA LYS A 59 9.93 -13.53 -8.07
C LYS A 59 9.86 -14.84 -8.86
N TYR A 60 8.65 -15.27 -9.24
CA TYR A 60 8.44 -16.58 -9.87
C TYR A 60 8.54 -16.54 -11.39
N GLY A 61 8.25 -15.40 -12.04
CA GLY A 61 8.32 -15.25 -13.48
C GLY A 61 9.72 -14.87 -13.98
N ILE A 62 10.35 -13.86 -13.36
CA ILE A 62 11.70 -13.39 -13.76
C ILE A 62 12.80 -14.17 -13.00
N GLY A 63 12.47 -14.82 -11.88
CA GLY A 63 13.42 -15.62 -11.10
C GLY A 63 14.45 -14.79 -10.31
N SER A 64 14.23 -13.48 -10.20
CA SER A 64 15.17 -12.60 -9.49
C SER A 64 14.64 -12.16 -8.12
N ASP A 65 15.19 -12.78 -7.08
CA ASP A 65 14.91 -12.44 -5.68
C ASP A 65 15.23 -10.97 -5.36
N LYS A 66 16.24 -10.39 -6.03
CA LYS A 66 16.66 -9.01 -5.78
C LYS A 66 15.62 -8.01 -6.28
N TYR A 67 15.16 -8.14 -7.52
CA TYR A 67 14.14 -7.24 -8.08
C TYR A 67 12.79 -7.42 -7.38
N ALA A 68 12.41 -8.65 -7.03
CA ALA A 68 11.18 -8.92 -6.29
C ALA A 68 11.18 -8.25 -4.91
N THR A 69 12.33 -8.28 -4.20
CA THR A 69 12.47 -7.62 -2.90
C THR A 69 12.38 -6.10 -3.02
N TRP A 70 13.06 -5.50 -4.02
CA TRP A 70 12.97 -4.06 -4.24
C TRP A 70 11.55 -3.62 -4.58
N PHE A 71 10.83 -4.40 -5.38
CA PHE A 71 9.45 -4.11 -5.73
C PHE A 71 8.51 -4.19 -4.53
N ALA A 72 8.64 -5.22 -3.69
CA ALA A 72 7.87 -5.37 -2.44
C ALA A 72 8.19 -4.28 -1.38
N LEU A 73 9.32 -3.58 -1.51
CA LEU A 73 9.69 -2.50 -0.61
C LEU A 73 9.19 -1.13 -1.08
N ILE A 74 8.68 -1.00 -2.31
CA ILE A 74 8.12 0.25 -2.85
C ILE A 74 7.12 0.89 -1.87
N PRO A 75 6.10 0.19 -1.34
CA PRO A 75 5.14 0.83 -0.43
C PRO A 75 5.80 1.38 0.85
N ALA A 76 6.82 0.69 1.40
CA ALA A 76 7.56 1.19 2.55
C ALA A 76 8.39 2.43 2.21
N ILE A 77 9.05 2.45 1.05
CA ILE A 77 9.81 3.61 0.55
C ILE A 77 8.89 4.82 0.36
N VAL A 78 7.74 4.61 -0.28
CA VAL A 78 6.74 5.68 -0.51
C VAL A 78 6.23 6.22 0.83
N MET A 79 5.99 5.35 1.82
CA MET A 79 5.57 5.78 3.16
C MET A 79 6.61 6.65 3.85
N VAL A 80 7.89 6.26 3.79
CA VAL A 80 9.00 7.05 4.35
C VAL A 80 9.12 8.40 3.64
N LEU A 81 9.04 8.43 2.31
CA LEU A 81 9.07 9.67 1.53
C LEU A 81 7.89 10.58 1.86
N ALA A 82 6.68 10.04 2.00
CA ALA A 82 5.50 10.78 2.41
C ALA A 82 5.66 11.37 3.81
N PHE A 83 6.23 10.60 4.75
CA PHE A 83 6.53 11.07 6.09
C PHE A 83 7.56 12.21 6.11
N ILE A 84 8.62 12.09 5.31
CA ILE A 84 9.62 13.16 5.14
C ILE A 84 8.97 14.42 4.55
N ALA A 85 8.17 14.27 3.50
CA ALA A 85 7.45 15.38 2.87
C ALA A 85 6.49 16.05 3.86
N MET A 86 5.81 15.29 4.71
CA MET A 86 4.95 15.81 5.77
C MET A 86 5.75 16.62 6.79
N ILE A 87 6.91 16.14 7.25
CA ILE A 87 7.78 16.88 8.18
C ILE A 87 8.18 18.23 7.57
N PHE A 88 8.66 18.22 6.32
CA PHE A 88 9.03 19.46 5.63
C PHE A 88 7.82 20.38 5.46
N ALA A 89 6.67 19.86 5.06
CA ALA A 89 5.43 20.64 4.94
C ALA A 89 5.05 21.29 6.28
N THR A 90 5.14 20.56 7.40
CA THR A 90 4.86 21.11 8.73
C THR A 90 5.85 22.21 9.12
N ILE A 91 7.15 22.05 8.82
CA ILE A 91 8.17 23.07 9.11
C ILE A 91 7.95 24.34 8.26
N PHE A 92 7.74 24.18 6.95
CA PHE A 92 7.61 25.31 6.02
C PHE A 92 6.24 26.02 6.09
N LEU A 93 5.15 25.29 6.36
CA LEU A 93 3.82 25.87 6.52
C LEU A 93 3.59 26.36 7.95
N GLY A 94 4.12 25.66 8.96
CA GLY A 94 4.07 26.09 10.36
C GLY A 94 4.92 27.33 10.65
N GLY A 95 6.00 27.55 9.90
CA GLY A 95 6.85 28.74 10.01
C GLY A 95 6.27 30.04 9.42
N LYS A 96 5.16 29.97 8.66
CA LYS A 96 4.48 31.15 8.08
C LYS A 96 3.29 31.65 8.91
N GLY A 97 3.09 31.10 10.10
CA GLY A 97 1.94 31.35 10.96
C GLY A 97 2.23 32.11 12.26
N HIS A 98 3.30 32.90 12.33
CA HIS A 98 3.60 33.79 13.46
C HIS A 98 4.01 35.18 12.98
#